data_AF-A0AAU4TZJ6-F1
#
_entry.id   AF-A0AAU4TZJ6-F1
#
_cell.length_a   1.000
_cell.length_b   1.000
_cell.length_c   1.000
_cell.angle_alpha   90.00
_cell.angle_beta   90.00
_cell.angle_gamma   90.00
#
_symmetry.space_group_name_H-M   'P 1'
#
loop_
_entity.id
_entity.type
_entity.pdbx_description
1 polymer ?
#
loop_
_entity_poly.entity_id
_entity_poly.type
_entity_poly.pdbx_seq_one_letter_code
_entity_poly.pdbx_strand_id
1 'polypeptide(L)'
;MTPQRTRTADDNPQLPDDDEDIKVGDDVRPGAKKRTPATPTSRKELGLPPRKRGRPTGPTRVMMNVRVLLETDELVTAIGEAMGVGPQDVADAAIAYYAQHLRRTGKLPKTSEKKDQEQPEAS
;
A
#
# COMPACT_ATOMS: atom_id res chain seq x y z
N MET A 1 -4.58 30.05 -50.33
CA MET A 1 -6.01 29.72 -50.15
C MET A 1 -6.11 28.30 -49.59
N THR A 2 -6.38 28.17 -48.30
CA THR A 2 -6.62 26.89 -47.61
C THR A 2 -8.11 26.84 -47.22
N PRO A 3 -8.84 25.75 -47.47
CA PRO A 3 -10.23 25.65 -47.01
C PRO A 3 -10.27 25.32 -45.51
N GLN A 4 -10.95 26.17 -44.74
CA GLN A 4 -11.35 25.90 -43.36
C GLN A 4 -12.49 24.86 -43.36
N ARG A 5 -12.32 23.77 -42.60
CA ARG A 5 -13.36 22.77 -42.36
C ARG A 5 -14.18 23.22 -41.14
N THR A 6 -15.42 23.64 -41.37
CA THR A 6 -16.42 23.90 -40.33
C THR A 6 -16.87 22.57 -39.71
N ARG A 7 -16.87 22.48 -38.37
CA ARG A 7 -17.54 21.38 -37.65
C ARG A 7 -19.01 21.76 -37.50
N THR A 8 -19.89 21.08 -38.21
CA THR A 8 -21.33 21.05 -37.91
C THR A 8 -21.56 20.22 -36.65
N ALA A 9 -22.36 20.73 -35.74
CA ALA A 9 -22.76 20.09 -34.49
C ALA A 9 -23.99 19.21 -34.76
N ASP A 10 -23.78 17.91 -35.03
CA ASP A 10 -24.85 16.89 -35.07
C ASP A 10 -24.22 15.50 -34.85
N ASP A 11 -23.62 15.28 -33.68
CA ASP A 11 -23.18 13.95 -33.23
C ASP A 11 -23.82 13.71 -31.85
N ASN A 12 -25.07 13.26 -31.87
CA ASN A 12 -25.76 12.75 -30.68
C ASN A 12 -25.45 11.25 -30.58
N PRO A 13 -24.66 10.77 -29.60
CA PRO A 13 -24.36 9.35 -29.49
C PRO A 13 -25.64 8.62 -29.05
N GLN A 14 -26.14 7.75 -29.94
CA GLN A 14 -27.25 6.86 -29.66
C GLN A 14 -26.81 5.84 -28.59
N LEU A 15 -27.40 5.93 -27.40
CA LEU A 15 -27.25 4.95 -26.32
C LEU A 15 -27.79 3.60 -26.80
N PRO A 16 -27.08 2.47 -26.59
CA PRO A 16 -27.66 1.15 -26.80
C PRO A 16 -28.71 0.86 -25.71
N ASP A 17 -29.84 0.32 -26.14
CA ASP A 17 -31.02 0.01 -25.33
C ASP A 17 -30.71 -0.92 -24.15
N ASP A 18 -31.17 -0.52 -22.96
CA ASP A 18 -31.29 -1.34 -21.76
C ASP A 18 -32.27 -2.49 -22.01
N ASP A 19 -31.80 -3.75 -22.00
CA ASP A 19 -32.63 -4.93 -21.68
C ASP A 19 -31.78 -6.22 -21.65
N GLU A 20 -31.09 -6.52 -20.54
CA GLU A 20 -30.63 -7.88 -20.21
C GLU A 20 -30.70 -8.10 -18.68
N ASP A 21 -31.81 -8.69 -18.24
CA ASP A 21 -31.95 -9.64 -17.13
C ASP A 21 -31.21 -9.37 -15.79
N ILE A 22 -31.76 -8.50 -14.95
CA ILE A 22 -31.48 -8.53 -13.50
C ILE A 22 -32.18 -9.73 -12.88
N LYS A 23 -31.48 -10.86 -12.78
CA LYS A 23 -31.92 -12.00 -11.96
C LYS A 23 -31.78 -11.64 -10.48
N VAL A 24 -32.90 -11.24 -9.87
CA VAL A 24 -33.06 -11.11 -8.42
C VAL A 24 -33.23 -12.51 -7.84
N GLY A 25 -32.21 -12.99 -7.10
CA GLY A 25 -32.32 -14.21 -6.31
C GLY A 25 -30.96 -14.79 -5.91
N ASP A 26 -30.57 -14.53 -4.66
CA ASP A 26 -30.40 -15.58 -3.63
C ASP A 26 -29.38 -15.19 -2.54
N ASP A 27 -29.90 -15.07 -1.32
CA ASP A 27 -29.28 -15.33 -0.01
C ASP A 27 -27.75 -15.27 0.10
N VAL A 28 -27.21 -14.07 0.36
CA VAL A 28 -25.84 -13.93 0.90
C VAL A 28 -25.85 -14.10 2.41
N ARG A 29 -25.68 -15.35 2.87
CA ARG A 29 -25.32 -15.67 4.26
C ARG A 29 -24.09 -14.86 4.69
N PRO A 30 -24.00 -14.35 5.95
CA PRO A 30 -22.82 -13.65 6.42
C PRO A 30 -21.64 -14.62 6.53
N GLY A 31 -20.78 -14.59 5.52
CA GLY A 31 -19.59 -15.42 5.42
C GLY A 31 -18.60 -15.17 6.55
N ALA A 32 -18.04 -16.25 7.07
CA ALA A 32 -17.05 -16.30 8.15
C ALA A 32 -15.91 -15.27 7.99
N LYS A 33 -15.51 -14.67 9.12
CA LYS A 33 -14.36 -13.75 9.21
C LYS A 33 -13.09 -14.42 8.66
N LYS A 34 -12.71 -14.07 7.43
CA LYS A 34 -11.44 -14.49 6.82
C LYS A 34 -10.29 -13.92 7.66
N ARG A 35 -9.44 -14.80 8.20
CA ARG A 35 -8.18 -14.40 8.85
C ARG A 35 -7.30 -13.75 7.78
N THR A 36 -6.92 -12.50 7.99
CA THR A 36 -5.99 -11.80 7.09
C THR A 36 -4.63 -12.49 7.15
N PRO A 37 -4.05 -12.92 6.01
CA PRO A 37 -2.71 -13.52 6.01
C PRO A 37 -1.68 -12.50 6.51
N ALA A 38 -0.71 -12.97 7.31
CA ALA A 38 0.38 -12.15 7.82
C ALA A 38 1.20 -11.58 6.65
N THR A 39 1.50 -10.28 6.71
CA THR A 39 2.29 -9.60 5.68
C THR A 39 3.74 -10.08 5.73
N PRO A 40 4.28 -10.66 4.65
CA PRO A 40 5.66 -11.14 4.61
C PRO A 40 6.64 -9.98 4.76
N THR A 41 7.67 -10.15 5.59
CA THR A 41 8.65 -9.11 5.96
C THR A 41 10.01 -9.31 5.27
N SER A 42 10.27 -10.50 4.74
CA SER A 42 11.51 -10.81 4.01
C SER A 42 11.27 -11.06 2.52
N ARG A 43 12.30 -10.84 1.70
CA ARG A 43 12.27 -11.15 0.25
C ARG A 43 11.98 -12.63 -0.03
N LYS A 44 12.48 -13.50 0.86
CA LYS A 44 12.26 -14.96 0.82
C LYS A 44 10.78 -15.27 1.08
N GLU A 45 10.18 -14.63 2.07
CA GLU A 45 8.74 -14.74 2.35
C GLU A 45 7.87 -14.14 1.23
N LEU A 46 8.37 -13.15 0.51
CA LEU A 46 7.70 -12.54 -0.64
C LEU A 46 7.86 -13.34 -1.96
N GLY A 47 8.61 -14.44 -1.98
CA GLY A 47 8.78 -15.29 -3.16
C GLY A 47 9.50 -14.63 -4.35
N LEU A 48 10.25 -13.55 -4.16
CA LEU A 48 10.96 -12.89 -5.27
C LEU A 48 12.27 -13.62 -5.63
N PRO A 49 12.61 -13.71 -6.93
CA PRO A 49 13.85 -14.34 -7.38
C PRO A 49 15.10 -13.61 -6.83
N PRO A 50 16.23 -14.33 -6.70
CA PRO A 50 17.50 -13.75 -6.29
C PRO A 50 17.95 -12.69 -7.30
N ARG A 51 18.39 -11.54 -6.80
CA ARG A 51 18.77 -10.39 -7.65
C ARG A 51 20.13 -10.61 -8.31
N LYS A 52 20.29 -10.07 -9.52
CA LYS A 52 21.54 -10.05 -10.27
C LYS A 52 22.62 -9.26 -9.52
N ARG A 53 23.83 -9.81 -9.41
CA ARG A 53 25.01 -9.16 -8.78
C ARG A 53 25.29 -7.81 -9.46
N GLY A 54 25.44 -6.73 -8.70
CA GLY A 54 26.05 -5.48 -9.20
C GLY A 54 25.45 -4.16 -8.69
N ARG A 55 24.17 -4.09 -8.33
CA ARG A 55 23.59 -2.87 -7.74
C ARG A 55 23.46 -3.04 -6.22
N PRO A 56 24.03 -2.15 -5.39
CA PRO A 56 23.84 -2.22 -3.95
C PRO A 56 22.35 -2.17 -3.61
N THR A 57 21.98 -3.00 -2.64
CA THR A 57 20.61 -3.22 -2.19
C THR A 57 20.09 -1.94 -1.53
N GLY A 58 18.98 -1.38 -2.02
CA GLY A 58 18.18 -0.46 -1.22
C GLY A 58 17.52 -1.22 -0.07
N PRO A 59 17.21 -0.57 1.06
CA PRO A 59 16.64 -1.23 2.24
C PRO A 59 15.38 -2.04 1.88
N THR A 60 15.21 -3.20 2.53
CA THR A 60 13.98 -3.99 2.41
C THR A 60 12.84 -3.19 3.03
N ARG A 61 11.76 -2.99 2.26
CA ARG A 61 10.59 -2.20 2.66
C ARG A 61 9.34 -3.07 2.61
N VAL A 62 8.45 -2.92 3.59
CA VAL A 62 7.14 -3.58 3.65
C VAL A 62 6.06 -2.54 3.36
N MET A 63 5.09 -2.87 2.51
CA MET A 63 3.97 -1.97 2.20
C MET A 63 3.05 -1.88 3.41
N MET A 64 2.71 -0.65 3.81
CA MET A 64 1.77 -0.35 4.89
C MET A 64 0.72 0.62 4.37
N ASN A 65 -0.55 0.25 4.45
CA ASN A 65 -1.67 1.11 4.06
C ASN A 65 -2.28 1.77 5.30
N VAL A 66 -2.26 3.09 5.36
CA VAL A 66 -2.78 3.89 6.48
C VAL A 66 -3.66 5.01 5.95
N ARG A 67 -4.74 5.33 6.67
CA ARG A 67 -5.53 6.54 6.41
C ARG A 67 -4.96 7.69 7.24
N VAL A 68 -4.68 8.81 6.59
CA VAL A 68 -4.17 10.02 7.24
C VAL A 68 -5.18 11.16 7.07
N LEU A 69 -5.08 12.18 7.91
CA LEU A 69 -5.84 13.42 7.74
C LEU A 69 -5.30 14.20 6.53
N LEU A 70 -6.16 14.98 5.88
CA LEU A 70 -5.80 15.79 4.72
C LEU A 70 -4.64 16.75 5.06
N GLU A 71 -4.72 17.43 6.21
CA GLU A 71 -3.67 18.34 6.69
C GLU A 71 -2.31 17.64 6.86
N THR A 72 -2.31 16.35 7.23
CA THR A 72 -1.09 15.57 7.37
C THR A 72 -0.51 15.19 6.01
N ASP A 73 -1.36 14.88 5.03
CA ASP A 73 -0.93 14.58 3.66
C ASP A 73 -0.28 15.79 2.98
N GLU A 74 -0.90 16.97 3.14
CA GLU A 74 -0.34 18.25 2.68
C GLU A 74 1.01 18.54 3.34
N LEU A 75 1.11 18.33 4.65
CA LEU A 75 2.35 18.53 5.40
C LEU A 75 3.46 17.56 4.96
N VAL A 76 3.15 16.29 4.74
CA VAL A 76 4.13 15.30 4.24
C VAL A 76 4.64 15.71 2.86
N THR A 77 3.75 16.19 2.00
CA THR A 77 4.11 16.69 0.67
C THR A 77 5.02 17.90 0.76
N ALA A 78 4.67 18.91 1.56
CA ALA A 78 5.47 20.12 1.75
C ALA A 78 6.88 19.81 2.30
N ILE A 79 7.00 18.89 3.25
CA ILE A 79 8.30 18.45 3.76
C ILE A 79 9.10 17.74 2.67
N GLY A 80 8.46 16.85 1.90
CA GLY A 80 9.09 16.14 0.80
C GLY A 80 9.67 17.07 -0.25
N GLU A 81 8.92 18.10 -0.63
CA GLU A 81 9.36 19.13 -1.59
C GLU A 81 10.53 19.96 -1.05
N ALA A 82 10.45 20.42 0.21
CA ALA A 82 11.50 21.23 0.82
C ALA A 82 12.83 20.47 0.99
N MET A 83 12.74 19.16 1.26
CA MET A 83 13.90 18.32 1.57
C MET A 83 14.38 17.49 0.37
N GLY A 84 13.64 17.48 -0.74
CA GLY A 84 13.93 16.67 -1.92
C GLY A 84 13.82 15.17 -1.67
N VAL A 85 12.92 14.75 -0.78
CA VAL A 85 12.73 13.33 -0.40
C VAL A 85 11.30 12.87 -0.70
N GLY A 86 11.12 11.56 -0.82
CA GLY A 86 9.79 11.00 -1.04
C GLY A 86 8.94 10.97 0.23
N PRO A 87 7.60 10.88 0.11
CA PRO A 87 6.69 10.81 1.26
C PRO A 87 6.97 9.60 2.16
N GLN A 88 7.49 8.51 1.60
CA GLN A 88 7.91 7.35 2.37
C GLN A 88 9.08 7.67 3.32
N ASP A 89 10.05 8.47 2.87
CA ASP A 89 11.22 8.80 3.70
C ASP A 89 10.84 9.77 4.83
N VAL A 90 9.89 10.69 4.57
CA VAL A 90 9.28 11.55 5.59
C VAL A 90 8.58 10.71 6.66
N ALA A 91 7.77 9.73 6.24
CA ALA A 91 7.09 8.82 7.16
C ALA A 91 8.08 7.98 7.98
N ASP A 92 9.11 7.42 7.35
CA ASP A 92 10.16 6.64 8.03
C ASP A 92 10.86 7.49 9.12
N ALA A 93 11.20 8.75 8.82
CA ALA A 93 11.82 9.67 9.77
C ALA A 93 10.89 10.04 10.95
N ALA A 94 9.62 10.32 10.67
CA ALA A 94 8.63 10.65 11.70
C ALA A 94 8.39 9.47 12.66
N ILE A 95 8.28 8.25 12.12
CA ILE A 95 8.13 7.03 12.92
C ILE A 95 9.37 6.80 13.78
N ALA A 96 10.58 6.95 13.22
CA ALA A 96 11.81 6.78 13.97
C ALA A 96 11.93 7.79 15.13
N TYR A 97 11.59 9.05 14.88
CA TYR A 97 11.56 10.10 15.90
C TYR A 97 10.58 9.76 17.03
N TYR A 98 9.35 9.39 16.68
CA TYR A 98 8.33 9.05 17.67
C TYR A 98 8.68 7.78 18.45
N ALA A 99 9.25 6.77 17.80
CA ALA A 99 9.73 5.57 18.48
C ALA A 99 10.85 5.89 19.49
N GLN A 100 11.77 6.79 19.15
CA GLN A 100 12.80 7.25 20.09
C GLN A 100 12.18 7.98 21.28
N HIS A 101 11.18 8.83 21.06
CA HIS A 101 10.43 9.50 22.12
C HIS A 101 9.72 8.49 23.05
N LEU A 102 9.06 7.48 22.49
CA LEU A 102 8.38 6.43 23.26
C LEU A 102 9.36 5.55 24.05
N ARG A 103 10.55 5.25 23.50
CA ARG A 103 11.61 4.53 24.24
C ARG A 103 12.10 5.33 25.44
N ARG A 104 12.30 6.63 25.29
CA ARG A 104 12.72 7.53 26.38
C ARG A 104 11.66 7.63 27.49
N THR A 105 10.39 7.64 27.12
CA THR A 105 9.27 7.74 28.07
C THR A 105 8.83 6.39 28.65
N GLY A 106 9.47 5.28 28.25
CA GLY A 106 9.14 3.93 28.73
C GLY A 106 7.81 3.36 28.22
N LYS A 107 7.16 4.03 27.25
CA LYS A 107 5.85 3.64 26.72
C LYS A 107 5.92 2.67 25.54
N LEU A 108 7.10 2.48 24.95
CA LEU A 108 7.28 1.47 23.90
C LEU A 108 7.45 0.08 24.57
N PRO A 109 6.56 -0.88 24.32
CA PRO A 109 6.74 -2.24 24.84
C PRO A 109 8.05 -2.83 24.30
N LYS A 110 8.85 -3.43 25.19
CA LYS A 110 10.00 -4.23 24.78
C LYS A 110 9.46 -5.42 23.98
N THR A 111 9.78 -5.51 22.70
CA THR A 111 9.40 -6.67 21.88
C THR A 111 10.01 -7.90 22.52
N SER A 112 9.18 -8.83 23.02
CA SER A 112 9.65 -10.16 23.38
C SER A 112 10.06 -10.86 22.09
N GLU A 113 11.36 -11.01 21.89
CA GLU A 113 11.88 -11.89 20.84
C GLU A 113 11.32 -13.29 21.08
N LYS A 114 10.38 -13.73 20.25
CA LYS A 114 10.04 -15.15 20.17
C LYS A 114 11.27 -15.88 19.62
N LYS A 115 12.01 -16.54 20.51
CA LYS A 115 12.80 -17.72 20.15
C LYS A 115 11.83 -18.78 19.64
N ASP A 116 11.55 -18.79 18.35
CA ASP A 116 11.04 -19.99 17.70
C ASP A 116 12.22 -20.97 17.64
N GLN A 117 12.32 -21.75 18.72
CA GLN A 117 13.25 -22.86 18.84
C GLN A 117 12.95 -23.88 17.74
N GLU A 118 14.03 -24.32 17.11
CA GLU A 118 14.14 -25.56 16.34
C GLU A 118 13.34 -26.69 17.00
N GLN A 119 12.43 -27.30 16.25
CA GLN A 119 12.15 -28.72 16.41
C GLN A 119 12.77 -29.45 15.23
N PRO A 120 13.79 -30.31 15.44
CA PRO A 120 14.18 -31.28 14.43
C PRO A 120 13.07 -32.34 14.37
N GLU A 121 12.45 -32.52 13.21
CA GLU A 121 11.57 -33.66 12.99
C GLU A 121 12.41 -34.94 13.10
N ALA A 122 12.12 -35.72 14.14
CA ALA A 122 12.55 -37.09 14.30
C ALA A 122 11.33 -37.98 14.13
N SER A 123 11.28 -38.74 13.03
CA SER A 123 10.92 -40.17 12.94
C SER A 123 10.73 -40.58 11.48
#